data_AF-A0A804KED0-F1
#
_entry.id   AF-A0A804KED0-F1
#
_cell.length_a   1.000
_cell.length_b   1.000
_cell.length_c   1.000
_cell.angle_alpha   90.00
_cell.angle_beta   90.00
_cell.angle_gamma   90.00
#
_symmetry.space_group_name_H-M   'P 1'
#
loop_
_entity.id
_entity.type
_entity.pdbx_description
1 polymer ?
#
loop_
_entity_poly.entity_id
_entity_poly.type
_entity_poly.pdbx_seq_one_letter_code
_entity_poly.pdbx_strand_id
1 'polypeptide(L)'
;MLRRNTRLRREYLYRKSLEGKEREYYEKKRKIREALEEGKPIPTELRNEEAALRQEIDLEDEYTAVPRTHIDDEYATASEKDPRILLTTSRNPSQPLTQFVKELKIVFPNSTRMNRGGQVISEIIESCRAHEFTDVVLVHEHRGQPDGLIVCHLPFGPTAYFGLLNVVTRHDIKDKKAVGTMSEAYPHLILDNF
;
A
#
# COMPACT_ATOMS: atom_id res chain seq x y z
N MET A 1 -12.12 -17.80 -5.79
CA MET A 1 -11.39 -16.57 -5.41
C MET A 1 -9.94 -16.55 -5.87
N LEU A 2 -9.11 -17.56 -5.58
CA LEU A 2 -7.68 -17.58 -5.93
C LEU A 2 -7.36 -17.23 -7.40
N ARG A 3 -8.04 -17.86 -8.36
CA ARG A 3 -7.83 -17.59 -9.81
C ARG A 3 -8.12 -16.14 -10.20
N ARG A 4 -9.11 -15.50 -9.56
CA ARG A 4 -9.46 -14.09 -9.79
C ARG A 4 -8.30 -13.19 -9.35
N ASN A 5 -7.76 -13.42 -8.15
CA ASN A 5 -6.65 -12.61 -7.61
C ASN A 5 -5.37 -12.77 -8.44
N THR A 6 -5.06 -14.00 -8.87
CA THR A 6 -3.91 -14.24 -9.76
C THR A 6 -4.08 -13.52 -11.10
N ARG A 7 -5.31 -13.53 -11.66
CA ARG A 7 -5.63 -12.80 -12.90
C ARG A 7 -5.46 -11.29 -12.71
N LEU A 8 -6.08 -10.72 -11.67
CA LEU A 8 -6.01 -9.29 -11.38
C LEU A 8 -4.58 -8.82 -11.14
N ARG A 9 -3.77 -9.61 -10.42
CA ARG A 9 -2.34 -9.30 -10.23
C ARG A 9 -1.57 -9.30 -11.55
N ARG A 10 -1.79 -10.28 -12.42
CA ARG A 10 -1.15 -10.33 -13.75
C ARG A 10 -1.56 -9.14 -14.61
N GLU A 11 -2.83 -8.77 -14.56
CA GLU A 11 -3.37 -7.62 -15.28
C GLU A 11 -2.75 -6.31 -14.77
N TYR A 12 -2.66 -6.14 -13.46
CA TYR A 12 -1.98 -5.00 -12.84
C TYR A 12 -0.50 -4.89 -13.27
N LEU A 13 0.25 -5.99 -13.19
CA LEU A 13 1.65 -6.03 -13.63
C LEU A 13 1.80 -5.73 -15.12
N TYR A 14 0.87 -6.20 -15.93
CA TYR A 14 0.85 -5.91 -17.37
C TYR A 14 0.62 -4.42 -17.63
N ARG A 15 -0.37 -3.79 -16.99
CA ARG A 15 -0.62 -2.34 -17.10
C ARG A 15 0.60 -1.53 -16.68
N LYS A 16 1.19 -1.87 -15.53
CA LYS A 16 2.44 -1.24 -15.04
C LYS A 16 3.61 -1.39 -16.02
N SER A 17 3.68 -2.48 -16.77
CA SER A 17 4.73 -2.66 -17.80
C SER A 17 4.52 -1.81 -19.04
N LEU A 18 3.28 -1.40 -19.34
CA LEU A 18 2.95 -0.52 -20.46
C LEU A 18 3.25 0.94 -20.13
N GLU A 19 3.22 1.33 -18.86
CA GLU A 19 3.47 2.69 -18.38
C GLU A 19 4.76 3.30 -18.95
N GLY A 20 5.84 2.52 -19.06
CA GLY A 20 7.09 3.02 -19.66
C GLY A 20 6.93 3.43 -21.14
N LYS A 21 6.25 2.59 -21.93
CA LYS A 21 5.99 2.88 -23.35
C LYS A 21 4.98 4.00 -23.51
N GLU A 22 3.93 4.01 -22.68
CA GLU A 22 2.91 5.07 -22.67
C GLU A 22 3.51 6.41 -22.27
N ARG A 23 4.48 6.42 -21.35
CA ARG A 23 5.22 7.62 -20.95
C ARG A 23 6.11 8.16 -22.07
N GLU A 24 6.86 7.29 -22.75
CA GLU A 24 7.63 7.69 -23.94
C GLU A 24 6.72 8.26 -25.02
N TYR A 25 5.58 7.61 -25.25
CA TYR A 25 4.58 8.04 -26.22
C TYR A 25 3.96 9.39 -25.86
N TYR A 26 3.62 9.58 -24.59
CA TYR A 26 3.15 10.84 -24.05
C TYR A 26 4.18 11.96 -24.21
N GLU A 27 5.47 11.70 -23.95
CA GLU A 27 6.53 12.68 -24.16
C GLU A 27 6.66 13.10 -25.64
N LYS A 28 6.51 12.15 -26.58
CA LYS A 28 6.46 12.47 -28.02
C LYS A 28 5.27 13.36 -28.36
N LYS A 29 4.07 13.03 -27.87
CA LYS A 29 2.86 13.83 -28.07
C LYS A 29 2.99 15.24 -27.47
N ARG A 30 3.56 15.34 -26.27
CA ARG A 30 3.81 16.62 -25.58
C ARG A 30 4.73 17.52 -26.38
N LYS A 31 5.84 16.99 -26.91
CA LYS A 31 6.77 17.74 -27.77
C LYS A 31 6.11 18.25 -29.05
N ILE A 32 5.21 17.47 -29.65
CA ILE A 32 4.45 17.90 -30.84
C ILE A 32 3.47 19.01 -30.46
N ARG A 33 2.74 18.86 -29.35
CA ARG A 33 1.80 19.87 -28.84
C ARG A 33 2.51 21.20 -28.55
N GLU A 34 3.63 21.15 -27.83
CA GLU A 34 4.48 22.32 -27.55
C GLU A 34 4.98 23.00 -28.84
N ALA A 35 5.47 22.22 -29.82
CA ALA A 35 5.94 22.77 -31.10
C ALA A 35 4.83 23.45 -31.91
N LEU A 36 3.61 22.89 -31.88
CA LEU A 36 2.45 23.46 -32.55
C LEU A 36 1.96 24.75 -31.88
N GLU A 37 1.95 24.80 -30.53
CA GLU A 37 1.57 25.99 -29.76
C GLU A 37 2.57 27.13 -29.94
N GLU A 38 3.87 26.83 -29.92
CA GLU A 38 4.94 27.82 -30.08
C GLU A 38 5.20 28.21 -31.56
N GLY A 39 4.58 27.50 -32.52
CA GLY A 39 4.81 27.69 -33.96
C GLY A 39 6.23 27.32 -34.42
N LYS A 40 6.94 26.48 -33.65
CA LYS A 40 8.30 26.03 -33.97
C LYS A 40 8.27 24.80 -34.90
N PRO A 41 9.30 24.59 -35.74
CA PRO A 41 9.37 23.40 -36.56
C PRO A 41 9.49 22.14 -35.70
N ILE A 42 8.71 21.10 -36.05
CA ILE A 42 8.68 19.82 -35.35
C ILE A 42 10.06 19.13 -35.44
N PRO A 43 10.57 18.51 -34.34
CA PRO A 43 11.83 17.79 -34.34
C PRO A 43 11.91 16.72 -35.45
N THR A 44 13.06 16.60 -36.10
CA THR A 44 13.28 15.71 -37.24
C THR A 44 12.96 14.24 -36.93
N GLU A 45 13.20 13.81 -35.69
CA GLU A 45 12.94 12.44 -35.21
C GLU A 45 11.44 12.09 -35.17
N LEU A 46 10.57 13.09 -35.01
CA LEU A 46 9.11 12.90 -34.88
C LEU A 46 8.35 13.14 -36.18
N ARG A 47 9.00 13.66 -37.23
CA ARG A 47 8.34 14.01 -38.51
C ARG A 47 7.68 12.81 -39.20
N ASN A 48 8.26 11.62 -39.09
CA ASN A 48 7.69 10.41 -39.72
C ASN A 48 6.46 9.89 -38.97
N GLU A 49 6.38 10.13 -37.65
CA GLU A 49 5.30 9.67 -36.77
C GLU A 49 4.24 10.77 -36.52
N GLU A 50 4.50 12.01 -36.96
CA GLU A 50 3.69 13.19 -36.68
C GLU A 50 2.22 13.01 -37.08
N ALA A 51 1.96 12.59 -38.32
CA ALA A 51 0.59 12.51 -38.83
C ALA A 51 -0.29 11.57 -38.01
N ALA A 52 0.28 10.44 -37.55
CA ALA A 52 -0.42 9.48 -36.70
C ALA A 52 -0.60 10.02 -35.28
N LEU A 53 0.45 10.58 -34.68
CA LEU A 53 0.42 11.16 -33.34
C LEU A 53 -0.57 12.33 -33.24
N ARG A 54 -0.66 13.15 -34.29
CA ARG A 54 -1.55 14.30 -34.37
C ARG A 54 -3.02 13.88 -34.41
N GLN A 55 -3.36 12.87 -35.21
CA GLN A 55 -4.71 12.34 -35.24
C GLN A 55 -5.14 11.82 -33.87
N GLU A 56 -4.22 11.20 -33.12
CA GLU A 56 -4.54 10.77 -31.75
C GLU A 56 -4.63 11.93 -30.76
N ILE A 57 -3.78 12.95 -30.86
CA ILE A 57 -3.86 14.15 -30.03
C ILE A 57 -5.23 14.83 -30.21
N ASP A 58 -5.74 14.90 -31.45
CA ASP A 58 -7.04 15.50 -31.75
C ASP A 58 -8.22 14.69 -31.18
N LEU A 59 -8.01 13.39 -30.88
CA LEU A 59 -9.01 12.50 -30.29
C LEU A 59 -8.92 12.41 -28.75
N GLU A 60 -7.91 13.01 -28.12
CA GLU A 60 -7.72 13.00 -26.67
C GLU A 60 -8.71 13.92 -25.97
N ASP A 61 -9.28 13.45 -24.85
CA ASP A 61 -10.08 14.24 -23.91
C ASP A 61 -9.26 14.64 -22.67
N GLU A 62 -9.84 15.45 -21.77
CA GLU A 62 -9.17 15.90 -20.54
C GLU A 62 -8.66 14.75 -19.66
N TYR A 63 -9.29 13.58 -19.71
CA TYR A 63 -8.91 12.41 -18.91
C TYR A 63 -7.78 11.58 -19.54
N THR A 64 -7.68 11.58 -20.87
CA THR A 64 -6.66 10.82 -21.62
C THR A 64 -5.43 11.67 -21.92
N ALA A 65 -5.55 13.00 -21.84
CA ALA A 65 -4.48 13.95 -22.10
C ALA A 65 -3.32 13.87 -21.11
N VAL A 66 -3.50 13.26 -19.93
CA VAL A 66 -2.43 13.02 -18.95
C VAL A 66 -2.40 11.52 -18.62
N PRO A 67 -1.25 10.84 -18.82
CA PRO A 67 -1.14 9.43 -18.47
C PRO A 67 -1.37 9.25 -16.97
N ARG A 68 -2.21 8.28 -16.61
CA ARG A 68 -2.43 7.94 -15.20
C ARG A 68 -1.14 7.36 -14.63
N THR A 69 -0.69 7.89 -13.51
CA THR A 69 0.41 7.31 -12.76
C THR A 69 -0.11 6.10 -11.98
N HIS A 70 0.52 4.93 -12.14
CA HIS A 70 0.21 3.74 -11.32
C HIS A 70 0.88 3.77 -9.93
N ILE A 71 1.29 4.96 -9.48
CA ILE A 71 1.86 5.16 -8.15
C ILE A 71 0.72 5.01 -7.14
N ASP A 72 0.89 4.07 -6.20
CA ASP A 72 -0.07 3.75 -5.13
C ASP A 72 -1.49 3.37 -5.60
N ASP A 73 -1.60 2.83 -6.82
CA ASP A 73 -2.87 2.37 -7.42
C ASP A 73 -3.53 1.25 -6.58
N GLU A 74 -2.74 0.48 -5.83
CA GLU A 74 -3.26 -0.49 -4.86
C GLU A 74 -4.10 0.14 -3.75
N TYR A 75 -3.84 1.41 -3.43
CA TYR A 75 -4.54 2.20 -2.41
C TYR A 75 -5.58 3.16 -3.00
N ALA A 76 -5.83 3.13 -4.31
CA ALA A 76 -6.74 4.07 -4.97
C ALA A 76 -8.17 4.05 -4.40
N THR A 77 -8.62 2.90 -3.87
CA THR A 77 -9.95 2.73 -3.26
C THR A 77 -9.95 2.92 -1.73
N ALA A 78 -8.85 3.37 -1.13
CA ALA A 78 -8.72 3.49 0.33
C ALA A 78 -9.72 4.48 0.95
N SER A 79 -10.22 5.46 0.19
CA SER A 79 -11.22 6.41 0.67
C SER A 79 -12.66 5.89 0.66
N GLU A 80 -12.94 4.78 -0.01
CA GLU A 80 -14.31 4.26 -0.16
C GLU A 80 -14.77 3.44 1.04
N LYS A 81 -13.83 2.78 1.73
CA LYS A 81 -14.12 1.84 2.81
C LYS A 81 -13.10 1.97 3.94
N ASP A 82 -13.59 1.87 5.16
CA ASP A 82 -12.72 1.84 6.33
C ASP A 82 -11.82 0.60 6.30
N PRO A 83 -10.52 0.75 6.61
CA PRO A 83 -9.60 -0.36 6.63
C PRO A 83 -9.96 -1.35 7.74
N ARG A 84 -9.80 -2.64 7.44
CA ARG A 84 -9.97 -3.73 8.39
C ARG A 84 -8.64 -4.45 8.53
N ILE A 85 -8.02 -4.27 9.69
CA ILE A 85 -6.66 -4.71 9.94
C ILE A 85 -6.67 -5.97 10.81
N LEU A 86 -5.93 -7.00 10.40
CA LEU A 86 -5.67 -8.16 11.24
C LEU A 86 -4.29 -8.04 11.88
N LEU A 87 -4.23 -8.05 13.21
CA LEU A 87 -3.01 -8.09 13.99
C LEU A 87 -2.72 -9.53 14.44
N THR A 88 -1.53 -10.03 14.11
CA THR A 88 -1.08 -11.36 14.55
C THR A 88 0.40 -11.35 14.95
N THR A 89 0.82 -12.38 15.67
CA THR A 89 2.19 -12.55 16.18
C THR A 89 2.96 -13.59 15.36
N SER A 90 4.25 -13.73 15.69
CA SER A 90 5.04 -14.92 15.40
C SER A 90 4.44 -16.21 16.02
N ARG A 91 4.98 -17.36 15.61
CA ARG A 91 4.60 -18.68 16.15
C ARG A 91 5.08 -18.79 17.60
N ASN A 92 4.19 -19.22 18.50
CA ASN A 92 4.44 -19.33 19.95
C ASN A 92 4.96 -18.02 20.56
N PRO A 93 4.13 -16.97 20.60
CA PRO A 93 4.54 -15.67 21.13
C PRO A 93 4.82 -15.73 22.63
N SER A 94 5.78 -14.93 23.07
CA SER A 94 6.01 -14.65 24.48
C SER A 94 4.87 -13.82 25.08
N GLN A 95 4.83 -13.78 26.41
CA GLN A 95 3.88 -12.94 27.13
C GLN A 95 4.10 -11.43 26.84
N PRO A 96 5.33 -10.89 26.85
CA PRO A 96 5.60 -9.52 26.43
C PRO A 96 5.08 -9.19 25.02
N LEU A 97 5.35 -10.03 24.02
CA LEU A 97 4.84 -9.80 22.65
C LEU A 97 3.31 -9.83 22.60
N THR A 98 2.70 -10.72 23.37
CA THR A 98 1.24 -10.78 23.49
C THR A 98 0.66 -9.50 24.10
N GLN A 99 1.38 -8.85 25.01
CA GLN A 99 1.00 -7.54 25.56
C GLN A 99 1.22 -6.42 24.55
N PHE A 100 2.36 -6.42 23.85
CA PHE A 100 2.68 -5.45 22.81
C PHE A 100 1.63 -5.44 21.68
N VAL A 101 1.16 -6.62 21.23
CA VAL A 101 0.09 -6.68 20.22
C VAL A 101 -1.25 -6.12 20.75
N LYS A 102 -1.52 -6.20 22.06
CA LYS A 102 -2.69 -5.51 22.64
C LYS A 102 -2.53 -3.99 22.59
N GLU A 103 -1.32 -3.47 22.76
CA GLU A 103 -1.04 -2.04 22.63
C GLU A 103 -1.21 -1.60 21.17
N LEU A 104 -0.68 -2.36 20.20
CA LEU A 104 -0.86 -2.06 18.78
C LEU A 104 -2.32 -2.06 18.35
N LYS A 105 -3.17 -2.90 18.96
CA LYS A 105 -4.61 -2.88 18.71
C LYS A 105 -5.23 -1.51 19.06
N ILE A 106 -4.73 -0.83 20.08
CA ILE A 106 -5.21 0.49 20.49
C ILE A 106 -4.70 1.56 19.52
N VAL A 107 -3.48 1.39 18.98
CA VAL A 107 -2.88 2.33 18.01
C VAL A 107 -3.64 2.31 16.68
N PHE A 108 -4.00 1.13 16.19
CA PHE A 108 -4.72 0.99 14.93
C PHE A 108 -6.23 0.88 15.16
N PRO A 109 -7.03 1.90 14.80
CA PRO A 109 -8.48 1.78 14.85
C PRO A 109 -8.94 0.69 13.87
N ASN A 110 -10.13 0.12 14.12
CA ASN A 110 -10.71 -0.96 13.29
C ASN A 110 -9.84 -2.23 13.15
N SER A 111 -8.90 -2.43 14.08
CA SER A 111 -8.03 -3.60 14.08
C SER A 111 -8.59 -4.75 14.94
N THR A 112 -8.39 -5.97 14.46
CA THR A 112 -8.75 -7.20 15.19
C THR A 112 -7.50 -8.01 15.45
N ARG A 113 -7.34 -8.48 16.69
CA ARG A 113 -6.22 -9.34 17.08
C ARG A 113 -6.64 -10.80 16.91
N MET A 114 -5.77 -11.60 16.30
CA MET A 114 -5.93 -13.04 16.21
C MET A 114 -4.72 -13.78 16.81
N ASN A 115 -5.01 -14.78 17.65
CA ASN A 115 -3.98 -15.66 18.19
C ASN A 115 -3.43 -16.56 17.09
N ARG A 116 -2.11 -16.60 16.95
CA ARG A 116 -1.44 -17.32 15.87
C ARG A 116 -1.62 -18.84 15.94
N GLY A 117 -1.47 -19.42 17.13
CA GLY A 117 -1.55 -20.87 17.35
C GLY A 117 -0.62 -21.66 16.41
N GLY A 118 -1.15 -22.76 15.87
CA GLY A 118 -0.47 -23.61 14.89
C GLY A 118 -0.72 -23.26 13.42
N GLN A 119 -1.46 -22.18 13.13
CA GLN A 119 -1.85 -21.83 11.75
C GLN A 119 -0.66 -21.43 10.90
N VAL A 120 -0.68 -21.80 9.62
CA VAL A 120 0.36 -21.43 8.64
C VAL A 120 0.07 -20.04 8.08
N ILE A 121 1.11 -19.30 7.62
CA ILE A 121 0.95 -17.90 7.19
C ILE A 121 0.04 -17.84 5.97
N SER A 122 0.18 -18.80 5.06
CA SER A 122 -0.66 -18.95 3.87
C SER A 122 -2.14 -19.07 4.23
N GLU A 123 -2.50 -19.91 5.20
CA GLU A 123 -3.88 -20.11 5.65
C GLU A 123 -4.47 -18.83 6.24
N ILE A 124 -3.67 -18.08 7.00
CA ILE A 124 -4.09 -16.80 7.57
C ILE A 124 -4.35 -15.79 6.46
N ILE A 125 -3.45 -15.66 5.49
CA ILE A 125 -3.63 -14.75 4.36
C ILE A 125 -4.87 -15.14 3.53
N GLU A 126 -5.09 -16.43 3.31
CA GLU A 126 -6.28 -16.92 2.60
C GLU A 126 -7.56 -16.62 3.36
N SER A 127 -7.58 -16.83 4.67
CA SER A 127 -8.70 -16.46 5.53
C SER A 127 -8.95 -14.95 5.52
N CYS A 128 -7.89 -14.14 5.61
CA CYS A 128 -7.99 -12.68 5.54
C CYS A 128 -8.60 -12.20 4.23
N ARG A 129 -8.17 -12.79 3.11
CA ARG A 129 -8.72 -12.50 1.78
C ARG A 129 -10.19 -12.91 1.65
N ALA A 130 -10.59 -14.01 2.27
CA ALA A 130 -11.99 -14.46 2.26
C ALA A 130 -12.91 -13.57 3.10
N HIS A 131 -12.39 -12.97 4.17
CA HIS A 131 -13.13 -12.07 5.08
C HIS A 131 -12.97 -10.58 4.75
N GLU A 132 -12.35 -10.26 3.61
CA GLU A 132 -12.15 -8.89 3.11
C GLU A 132 -11.38 -7.98 4.10
N PHE A 133 -10.32 -8.50 4.70
CA PHE A 133 -9.34 -7.68 5.41
C PHE A 133 -8.51 -6.87 4.41
N THR A 134 -8.26 -5.60 4.74
CA THR A 134 -7.42 -4.72 3.93
C THR A 134 -5.95 -4.96 4.20
N ASP A 135 -5.59 -5.15 5.48
CA ASP A 135 -4.19 -5.25 5.89
C ASP A 135 -3.98 -6.34 6.92
N VAL A 136 -2.81 -6.98 6.84
CA VAL A 136 -2.33 -7.92 7.83
C VAL A 136 -1.03 -7.39 8.41
N VAL A 137 -1.02 -7.21 9.72
CA VAL A 137 0.14 -6.76 10.47
C VAL A 137 0.65 -7.92 11.31
N LEU A 138 1.89 -8.34 11.04
CA LEU A 138 2.55 -9.44 11.71
C LEU A 138 3.73 -8.93 12.52
N VAL A 139 3.75 -9.28 13.81
CA VAL A 139 4.77 -8.81 14.75
C VAL A 139 5.70 -9.95 15.15
N HIS A 140 6.99 -9.70 15.04
CA HIS A 140 8.07 -10.59 15.47
C HIS A 140 8.69 -10.11 16.78
N GLU A 141 9.36 -11.04 17.44
CA GLU A 141 10.16 -10.74 18.62
C GLU A 141 11.46 -11.55 18.62
N HIS A 142 12.44 -11.00 19.34
CA HIS A 142 13.63 -11.68 19.77
C HIS A 142 13.69 -11.73 21.30
N ARG A 143 13.60 -12.94 21.88
CA ARG A 143 13.73 -13.17 23.35
C ARG A 143 12.81 -12.28 24.21
N GLY A 144 11.57 -12.07 23.77
CA GLY A 144 10.59 -11.25 24.50
C GLY A 144 10.60 -9.76 24.14
N GLN A 145 11.53 -9.30 23.29
CA GLN A 145 11.56 -7.93 22.79
C GLN A 145 11.05 -7.87 21.36
N PRO A 146 10.02 -7.06 21.05
CA PRO A 146 9.56 -6.87 19.67
C PRO A 146 10.67 -6.28 18.80
N ASP A 147 10.99 -6.95 17.70
CA ASP A 147 12.12 -6.60 16.82
C ASP A 147 11.70 -6.34 15.37
N GLY A 148 10.56 -6.86 14.94
CA GLY A 148 10.09 -6.76 13.56
C GLY A 148 8.59 -6.52 13.46
N LEU A 149 8.22 -5.66 12.53
CA LEU A 149 6.83 -5.38 12.16
C LEU A 149 6.69 -5.53 10.64
N ILE A 150 5.75 -6.39 10.22
CA ILE A 150 5.46 -6.63 8.81
C ILE A 150 4.06 -6.12 8.53
N VAL A 151 3.91 -5.17 7.63
CA VAL A 151 2.62 -4.65 7.18
C VAL A 151 2.40 -5.13 5.75
N CYS A 152 1.37 -5.94 5.53
CA CYS A 152 1.03 -6.51 4.24
C CYS A 152 -0.35 -6.04 3.81
N HIS A 153 -0.42 -5.34 2.67
CA HIS A 153 -1.69 -4.92 2.09
C HIS A 153 -2.27 -6.03 1.21
N LEU A 154 -3.53 -6.36 1.42
CA LEU A 154 -4.29 -7.37 0.70
C LEU A 154 -5.24 -6.71 -0.30
N PRO A 155 -5.59 -7.40 -1.41
CA PRO A 155 -5.34 -8.81 -1.71
C PRO A 155 -3.98 -9.12 -2.36
N PHE A 156 -3.36 -8.16 -3.06
CA PHE A 156 -2.07 -8.32 -3.75
C PHE A 156 -1.20 -7.06 -3.67
N GLY A 157 -1.39 -6.28 -2.59
CA GLY A 157 -0.65 -5.05 -2.35
C GLY A 157 0.78 -5.29 -1.87
N PRO A 158 1.50 -4.19 -1.61
CA PRO A 158 2.88 -4.25 -1.15
C PRO A 158 3.00 -4.82 0.26
N THR A 159 4.21 -5.22 0.62
CA THR A 159 4.56 -5.64 1.97
C THR A 159 5.76 -4.83 2.43
N ALA A 160 5.59 -4.10 3.53
CA ALA A 160 6.64 -3.33 4.17
C ALA A 160 7.14 -4.08 5.41
N TYR A 161 8.46 -4.25 5.49
CA TYR A 161 9.13 -4.82 6.65
C TYR A 161 9.84 -3.69 7.40
N PHE A 162 9.56 -3.57 8.69
CA PHE A 162 10.17 -2.59 9.57
C PHE A 162 10.93 -3.30 10.69
N GLY A 163 12.20 -2.93 10.86
CA GLY A 163 12.96 -3.28 12.06
C GLY A 163 12.58 -2.33 13.19
N LEU A 164 12.15 -2.88 14.31
CA LEU A 164 11.82 -2.12 15.52
C LEU A 164 13.06 -2.05 16.42
N LEU A 165 13.41 -0.83 16.81
CA LEU A 165 14.53 -0.56 17.72
C LEU A 165 14.02 0.33 18.85
N ASN A 166 14.60 0.18 20.04
CA ASN A 166 14.26 0.97 21.24
C ASN A 166 12.77 0.93 21.61
N VAL A 167 12.14 -0.25 21.49
CA VAL A 167 10.73 -0.43 21.83
C VAL A 167 10.56 -0.34 23.35
N VAL A 168 9.75 0.61 23.80
CA VAL A 168 9.30 0.73 25.19
C VAL A 168 7.81 0.43 25.22
N THR A 169 7.42 -0.64 25.92
CA THR A 169 6.01 -1.03 25.98
C THR A 169 5.29 -0.24 27.07
N ARG A 170 4.01 0.05 26.84
CA ARG A 170 3.16 0.72 27.83
C ARG A 170 3.03 -0.10 29.11
N HIS A 171 3.02 -1.43 29.01
CA HIS A 171 2.92 -2.32 30.17
C HIS A 171 4.15 -2.28 31.08
N ASP A 172 5.31 -1.82 30.59
CA ASP A 172 6.53 -1.65 31.39
C ASP A 172 6.51 -0.39 32.28
N ILE A 173 5.60 0.55 32.00
CA ILE A 173 5.46 1.80 32.77
C ILE A 173 4.83 1.46 34.13
N LYS A 174 5.57 1.75 35.21
CA LYS A 174 5.21 1.37 36.59
C LYS A 174 3.95 2.07 37.11
N ASP A 175 3.69 3.31 36.67
CA ASP A 175 2.61 4.16 37.17
C ASP A 175 1.27 3.92 36.47
N LYS A 176 0.77 2.68 36.55
CA LYS A 176 -0.47 2.24 35.89
C LYS A 176 -1.70 3.11 36.19
N LYS A 177 -1.74 3.78 37.35
CA LYS A 177 -2.82 4.70 37.74
C LYS A 177 -2.78 6.03 37.00
N ALA A 178 -1.59 6.51 36.60
CA ALA A 178 -1.43 7.74 35.83
C ALA A 178 -1.71 7.53 34.33
N VAL A 179 -1.44 6.33 33.80
CA VAL A 179 -1.56 6.02 32.37
C VAL A 179 -3.01 5.75 31.93
N GLY A 180 -3.93 5.49 32.86
CA GLY A 180 -5.38 5.41 32.60
C GLY A 180 -5.80 4.39 31.53
N THR A 181 -6.98 4.56 30.94
CA THR A 181 -7.40 3.89 29.70
C THR A 181 -7.12 4.80 28.52
N MET A 182 -6.60 4.25 27.42
CA MET A 182 -6.36 5.04 26.21
C MET A 182 -7.67 5.33 25.48
N SER A 183 -7.73 6.46 24.79
CA SER A 183 -8.83 6.77 23.87
C SER A 183 -8.74 5.87 22.64
N GLU A 184 -9.89 5.34 22.19
CA GLU A 184 -10.02 4.59 20.93
C GLU A 184 -10.58 5.48 19.80
N ALA A 185 -10.53 6.81 19.97
CA ALA A 185 -10.92 7.75 18.93
C ALA A 185 -9.98 7.67 17.71
N TYR A 186 -10.50 8.02 16.53
CA TYR A 186 -9.69 8.09 15.32
C TYR A 186 -8.55 9.10 15.49
N PRO A 187 -7.29 8.68 15.31
CA PRO A 187 -6.14 9.54 15.53
C PRO A 187 -5.94 10.49 14.34
N HIS A 188 -5.40 11.67 14.63
CA HIS A 188 -4.80 12.51 13.59
C HIS A 188 -3.41 11.97 13.22
N LEU A 189 -3.09 11.98 11.93
CA LEU A 189 -1.80 11.54 11.41
C LEU A 189 -0.94 12.76 11.09
N ILE A 190 0.31 12.74 11.54
CA ILE A 190 1.32 13.76 11.23
C ILE A 190 2.51 13.03 10.61
N LEU A 191 2.86 13.42 9.39
CA LEU A 191 4.02 12.93 8.66
C LEU A 191 5.00 14.11 8.54
N ASP A 192 6.26 13.89 8.90
CA ASP A 192 7.31 14.91 8.88
C ASP A 192 8.53 14.40 8.11
N ASN A 193 8.99 15.17 7.12
CA ASN A 193 10.13 14.86 6.25
C ASN A 193 10.03 13.53 5.46
N PHE A 194 8.90 13.30 4.79
CA PHE A 194 8.68 12.19 3.86
C PHE A 194 8.58 12.67 2.41
#